data_AF-A0A9Q9ER59-F1
#
_entry.id   AF-A0A9Q9ER59-F1
#
_cell.length_a   1.000
_cell.length_b   1.000
_cell.length_c   1.000
_cell.angle_alpha   90.00
_cell.angle_beta   90.00
_cell.angle_gamma   90.00
#
_symmetry.space_group_name_H-M   'P 1'
#
loop_
_entity.id
_entity.type
_entity.pdbx_description
1 polymer ?
#
loop_
_entity_poly.entity_id
_entity_poly.type
_entity_poly.pdbx_seq_one_letter_code
_entity_poly.pdbx_strand_id
1 'polypeptide(L)'
;MMETWLFLPDNLMAILYEEQKLIQSFLPFPFRNAIPFFKTKEKFESLAIYPPILSGSLIVRPCNSPDSFEENGGFVLGDAANEAENIILKLESLKPKTKLPVFSILNCRSWYYADVEFNEEKNGLCTWCIKNKVWQKAVK
;
A
#
# COMPACT_ATOMS: atom_id res chain seq x y z
N MET A 1 5.61 19.13 4.38
CA MET A 1 6.13 18.47 5.59
C MET A 1 6.97 17.31 5.12
N MET A 2 8.19 17.13 5.65
CA MET A 2 9.05 16.01 5.27
C MET A 2 8.64 14.78 6.08
N GLU A 3 8.28 13.71 5.40
CA GLU A 3 7.83 12.47 6.02
C GLU A 3 8.72 11.30 5.58
N THR A 4 9.06 10.40 6.50
CA THR A 4 9.77 9.17 6.15
C THR A 4 8.80 8.09 5.71
N TRP A 5 9.04 7.54 4.54
CA TRP A 5 8.17 6.57 3.88
C TRP A 5 8.95 5.28 3.60
N LEU A 6 8.25 4.16 3.70
CA LEU A 6 8.76 2.85 3.33
C LEU A 6 8.25 2.50 1.93
N PHE A 7 9.18 2.10 1.07
CA PHE A 7 8.90 1.68 -0.29
C PHE A 7 9.33 0.24 -0.55
N LEU A 8 8.59 -0.41 -1.43
CA LEU A 8 8.82 -1.78 -1.86
C LEU A 8 9.66 -1.84 -3.14
N PRO A 9 10.30 -2.98 -3.40
CA PRO A 9 10.91 -3.24 -4.70
C PRO A 9 9.82 -3.38 -5.76
N ASP A 10 10.17 -3.06 -7.01
CA ASP A 10 9.21 -2.92 -8.11
C ASP A 10 8.29 -4.12 -8.30
N ASN A 11 8.79 -5.34 -8.09
CA ASN A 11 8.00 -6.56 -8.22
C ASN A 11 6.86 -6.64 -7.19
N LEU A 12 7.09 -6.18 -5.95
CA LEU A 12 6.04 -6.14 -4.92
C LEU A 12 5.16 -4.92 -5.08
N MET A 13 5.74 -3.80 -5.48
CA MET A 13 4.98 -2.57 -5.76
C MET A 13 3.99 -2.78 -6.91
N ALA A 14 4.37 -3.53 -7.96
CA ALA A 14 3.49 -3.91 -9.06
C ALA A 14 2.27 -4.72 -8.60
N ILE A 15 2.41 -5.56 -7.58
CA ILE A 15 1.29 -6.30 -7.00
C ILE A 15 0.31 -5.33 -6.35
N LEU A 16 0.79 -4.37 -5.56
CA LEU A 16 -0.08 -3.39 -4.91
C LEU A 16 -0.81 -2.49 -5.93
N TYR A 17 -0.16 -2.12 -7.04
CA TYR A 17 -0.82 -1.39 -8.13
C TYR A 17 -1.92 -2.22 -8.81
N GLU A 18 -1.66 -3.50 -9.06
CA GLU A 18 -2.66 -4.38 -9.65
C GLU A 18 -3.87 -4.54 -8.71
N GLU A 19 -3.64 -4.61 -7.40
CA GLU A 19 -4.72 -4.63 -6.40
C GLU A 19 -5.59 -3.37 -6.46
N GLN A 20 -4.97 -2.19 -6.50
CA GLN A 20 -5.70 -0.93 -6.67
C GLN A 20 -6.55 -0.93 -7.94
N LYS A 21 -5.98 -1.37 -9.07
CA LYS A 21 -6.68 -1.45 -10.36
C LYS A 21 -7.84 -2.45 -10.32
N LEU A 22 -7.65 -3.62 -9.70
CA LEU A 22 -8.70 -4.62 -9.58
C LEU A 22 -9.86 -4.11 -8.71
N ILE A 23 -9.55 -3.46 -7.58
CA ILE A 23 -10.58 -2.88 -6.70
C ILE A 23 -11.30 -1.72 -7.40
N GLN A 24 -10.56 -0.84 -8.10
CA GLN A 24 -11.13 0.26 -8.89
C GLN A 24 -12.19 -0.24 -9.89
N SER A 25 -12.05 -1.46 -10.43
CA SER A 25 -13.03 -2.02 -11.37
C SER A 25 -14.43 -2.25 -10.77
N PHE A 26 -14.56 -2.24 -9.43
CA PHE A 26 -15.85 -2.35 -8.73
C PHE A 26 -16.43 -1.00 -8.30
N LEU A 27 -15.63 0.07 -8.34
CA LEU A 27 -16.02 1.35 -7.78
C LEU A 27 -16.34 2.35 -8.91
N PRO A 28 -17.49 3.03 -8.84
CA PRO A 28 -17.86 4.05 -9.83
C PRO A 28 -17.14 5.38 -9.61
N PHE A 29 -16.33 5.49 -8.57
CA PHE A 29 -15.54 6.66 -8.20
C PHE A 29 -14.05 6.29 -8.06
N PRO A 30 -13.14 7.27 -8.09
CA PRO A 30 -11.70 7.01 -7.91
C PRO A 30 -11.40 6.41 -6.53
N PHE A 31 -10.89 5.17 -6.51
CA PHE A 31 -10.48 4.46 -5.30
C PHE A 31 -9.20 5.03 -4.71
N ARG A 32 -8.25 5.43 -5.57
CA ARG A 32 -7.06 6.20 -5.20
C ARG A 32 -6.34 6.74 -6.44
N ASN A 33 -5.81 7.96 -6.32
CA ASN A 33 -5.01 8.61 -7.37
C ASN A 33 -3.51 8.66 -7.02
N ALA A 34 -3.06 7.86 -6.06
CA ALA A 34 -1.69 7.90 -5.56
C ALA A 34 -1.08 6.49 -5.47
N ILE A 35 0.24 6.46 -5.55
CA ILE A 35 1.03 5.24 -5.36
C ILE A 35 0.73 4.63 -3.99
N PRO A 36 0.69 3.30 -3.86
CA PRO A 36 0.66 2.65 -2.55
C PRO A 36 1.80 3.17 -1.68
N PHE A 37 1.47 3.71 -0.51
CA PHE A 37 2.47 4.28 0.38
C PHE A 37 2.30 3.80 1.79
N PHE A 38 3.43 3.75 2.49
CA PHE A 38 3.50 3.42 3.90
C PHE A 38 4.34 4.49 4.60
N LYS A 39 3.65 5.38 5.32
CA LYS A 39 4.31 6.39 6.18
C LYS A 39 4.71 5.71 7.48
N THR A 40 5.99 5.79 7.85
CA THR A 40 6.45 5.21 9.11
C THR A 40 7.72 5.86 9.59
N LYS A 41 7.82 6.00 10.91
CA LYS A 41 9.06 6.39 11.61
C LYS A 41 9.81 5.17 12.13
N GLU A 42 9.19 4.00 12.08
CA GLU A 42 9.74 2.76 12.60
C GLU A 42 10.70 2.12 11.61
N LYS A 43 11.71 1.45 12.16
CA LYS A 43 12.64 0.62 11.40
C LYS A 43 12.27 -0.83 11.64
N PHE A 44 12.09 -1.55 10.54
CA PHE A 44 11.72 -2.96 10.58
C PHE A 44 12.97 -3.80 10.31
N GLU A 45 13.13 -4.92 11.01
CA GLU A 45 14.18 -5.91 10.73
C GLU A 45 13.76 -6.91 9.63
N SER A 46 12.44 -7.11 9.51
CA SER A 46 11.79 -7.92 8.49
C SER A 46 10.46 -7.28 8.11
N LEU A 47 9.97 -7.56 6.90
CA LEU A 47 8.74 -6.97 6.39
C LEU A 47 7.88 -8.03 5.71
N ALA A 48 6.84 -8.47 6.42
CA ALA A 48 5.73 -9.25 5.89
C ALA A 48 4.53 -8.34 5.66
N ILE A 49 3.91 -8.42 4.49
CA ILE A 49 2.75 -7.62 4.10
C ILE A 49 1.57 -8.57 4.00
N TYR A 50 0.60 -8.41 4.89
CA TYR A 50 -0.55 -9.30 4.99
C TYR A 50 -1.66 -8.93 4.01
N PRO A 51 -2.64 -9.82 3.75
CA PRO A 51 -3.80 -9.53 2.89
C PRO A 51 -4.54 -8.24 3.30
N PRO A 52 -5.29 -7.61 2.39
CA PRO A 52 -5.96 -6.37 2.72
C PRO A 52 -7.02 -6.53 3.83
N ILE A 53 -7.07 -5.56 4.73
CA ILE A 53 -8.08 -5.41 5.77
C ILE A 53 -8.75 -4.03 5.68
N LEU A 54 -9.81 -3.85 6.46
CA LEU A 54 -10.44 -2.54 6.65
C LEU A 54 -9.78 -1.76 7.78
N SER A 55 -9.60 -0.47 7.57
CA SER A 55 -9.36 0.52 8.63
C SER A 55 -10.25 1.74 8.34
N GLY A 56 -11.45 1.76 8.94
CA GLY A 56 -12.51 2.69 8.56
C GLY A 56 -12.99 2.45 7.13
N SER A 57 -13.02 3.50 6.30
CA SER A 57 -13.33 3.38 4.85
C SER A 57 -12.13 2.98 3.99
N LEU A 58 -10.94 2.90 4.59
CA LEU A 58 -9.70 2.57 3.89
C LEU A 58 -9.54 1.06 3.77
N ILE A 59 -9.03 0.65 2.61
CA ILE A 59 -8.51 -0.70 2.40
C ILE A 59 -6.99 -0.61 2.50
N VAL A 60 -6.43 -1.37 3.43
CA VAL A 60 -5.01 -1.31 3.79
C VAL A 60 -4.39 -2.69 3.82
N ARG A 61 -3.09 -2.75 3.53
CA ARG A 61 -2.23 -3.93 3.57
C ARG A 61 -1.35 -3.81 4.83
N PRO A 62 -1.74 -4.41 5.95
CA PRO A 62 -1.03 -4.22 7.21
C PRO A 62 0.31 -4.95 7.16
N CYS A 63 1.31 -4.39 7.83
CA CYS A 63 2.69 -4.91 7.83
C CYS A 63 3.02 -5.52 9.18
N ASN A 64 3.61 -6.71 9.21
CA ASN A 64 4.04 -7.45 10.41
C ASN A 64 2.97 -7.77 11.48
N SER A 65 1.78 -7.19 11.41
CA SER A 65 0.59 -7.57 12.19
C SER A 65 -0.55 -7.88 11.21
N PRO A 66 -1.07 -9.12 11.14
CA PRO A 66 -2.05 -9.52 10.13
C PRO A 66 -3.40 -8.81 10.28
N ASP A 67 -3.79 -8.51 11.52
CA ASP A 67 -5.15 -8.10 11.86
C ASP A 67 -5.23 -6.64 12.36
N SER A 68 -4.11 -5.91 12.38
CA SER A 68 -4.09 -4.51 12.81
C SER A 68 -3.20 -3.63 11.93
N PHE A 69 -3.79 -2.53 11.46
CA PHE A 69 -3.05 -1.45 10.80
C PHE A 69 -2.48 -0.46 11.83
N GLU A 70 -3.07 -0.36 13.00
CA GLU A 70 -2.72 0.60 14.04
C GLU A 70 -1.40 0.23 14.75
N GLU A 71 -1.09 -1.06 14.88
CA GLU A 71 0.11 -1.54 15.57
C GLU A 71 1.40 -1.19 14.82
N ASN A 72 1.47 -1.55 13.53
CA ASN A 72 2.70 -1.44 12.74
C ASN A 72 2.52 -0.60 11.46
N GLY A 73 1.32 -0.08 11.21
CA GLY A 73 1.00 0.56 9.93
C GLY A 73 0.93 -0.41 8.77
N GLY A 74 1.05 0.13 7.57
CA GLY A 74 1.05 -0.64 6.34
C GLY A 74 0.84 0.21 5.10
N PHE A 75 0.64 -0.48 3.97
CA PHE A 75 0.38 0.18 2.69
C PHE A 75 -1.10 0.48 2.54
N VAL A 76 -1.44 1.75 2.32
CA VAL A 76 -2.82 2.14 2.09
C VAL A 76 -3.11 1.98 0.59
N LEU A 77 -4.04 1.09 0.23
CA LEU A 77 -4.41 0.83 -1.17
C LEU A 77 -5.39 1.86 -1.71
N GLY A 78 -6.35 2.30 -0.90
CA GLY A 78 -7.42 3.17 -1.37
C GLY A 78 -8.48 3.46 -0.33
N ASP A 79 -9.35 4.39 -0.66
CA ASP A 79 -10.56 4.71 0.10
C ASP A 79 -11.76 4.21 -0.71
N ALA A 80 -12.46 3.21 -0.16
CA ALA A 80 -13.66 2.66 -0.78
C ALA A 80 -14.94 3.30 -0.21
N ALA A 81 -14.82 4.33 0.64
CA ALA A 81 -15.95 5.02 1.26
C ALA A 81 -16.94 4.01 1.89
N ASN A 82 -18.23 4.18 1.62
CA ASN A 82 -19.29 3.31 2.11
C ASN A 82 -19.31 1.91 1.45
N GLU A 83 -18.52 1.69 0.40
CA GLU A 83 -18.42 0.38 -0.28
C GLU A 83 -17.31 -0.50 0.30
N ALA A 84 -16.54 -0.02 1.28
CA ALA A 84 -15.35 -0.70 1.78
C ALA A 84 -15.63 -2.15 2.25
N GLU A 85 -16.68 -2.34 3.06
CA GLU A 85 -17.11 -3.66 3.51
C GLU A 85 -17.47 -4.59 2.34
N ASN A 86 -18.24 -4.08 1.36
CA ASN A 86 -18.63 -4.84 0.18
C ASN A 86 -17.42 -5.27 -0.67
N ILE A 87 -16.41 -4.40 -0.80
CA ILE A 87 -15.21 -4.71 -1.57
C ILE A 87 -14.40 -5.82 -0.90
N ILE A 88 -14.23 -5.76 0.42
CA ILE A 88 -13.46 -6.76 1.17
C ILE A 88 -14.04 -8.17 1.01
N LEU A 89 -15.37 -8.29 1.09
CA LEU A 89 -16.07 -9.56 0.86
C LEU A 89 -15.90 -10.11 -0.57
N LYS A 90 -15.53 -9.25 -1.53
CA LYS A 90 -15.39 -9.60 -2.96
C LYS A 90 -13.95 -9.77 -3.40
N LEU A 91 -12.93 -9.54 -2.57
CA LEU A 91 -11.52 -9.59 -2.99
C LEU A 91 -11.12 -10.93 -3.60
N GLU A 92 -11.58 -12.05 -3.02
CA GLU A 92 -11.28 -13.39 -3.54
C GLU A 92 -11.76 -13.58 -4.99
N SER A 93 -12.90 -12.97 -5.35
CA SER A 93 -13.44 -13.02 -6.71
C SER A 93 -12.58 -12.29 -7.75
N LEU A 94 -11.67 -11.42 -7.31
CA LEU A 94 -10.76 -10.67 -8.16
C LEU A 94 -9.47 -11.43 -8.46
N LYS A 95 -9.04 -12.38 -7.63
CA LYS A 95 -7.79 -13.14 -7.82
C LYS A 95 -7.68 -13.77 -9.22
N PRO A 96 -8.74 -14.40 -9.78
CA PRO A 96 -8.64 -15.04 -11.10
C PRO A 96 -8.46 -14.06 -12.27
N LYS A 97 -8.66 -12.75 -12.07
CA LYS A 97 -8.55 -11.73 -13.13
C LYS A 97 -7.10 -11.35 -13.45
N THR A 98 -6.13 -11.83 -12.68
CA THR A 98 -4.72 -11.52 -12.86
C THR A 98 -3.84 -12.74 -12.61
N LYS A 99 -2.60 -12.70 -13.08
CA LYS A 99 -1.59 -13.74 -12.81
C LYS A 99 -0.71 -13.39 -11.61
N LEU A 100 -0.80 -12.16 -11.10
CA LEU A 100 -0.06 -11.71 -9.93
C LEU A 100 -0.68 -12.28 -8.65
N PRO A 101 0.12 -12.54 -7.60
CA PRO A 101 -0.36 -13.13 -6.35
C PRO A 101 -1.06 -12.06 -5.46
N VAL A 102 -2.09 -11.43 -6.00
CA VAL A 102 -2.88 -10.39 -5.31
C VAL A 102 -3.61 -10.94 -4.09
N PHE A 103 -3.78 -10.09 -3.08
CA PHE A 103 -4.46 -10.35 -1.81
C PHE A 103 -3.89 -11.52 -1.01
N SER A 104 -2.64 -11.92 -1.30
CA SER A 104 -1.90 -12.95 -0.56
C SER A 104 -0.84 -12.31 0.34
N ILE A 105 -0.31 -13.06 1.30
CA ILE A 105 0.83 -12.62 2.11
C ILE A 105 2.05 -12.40 1.19
N LEU A 106 2.63 -11.21 1.22
CA LEU A 106 3.84 -10.88 0.48
C LEU A 106 5.01 -10.77 1.45
N ASN A 107 6.06 -11.56 1.20
CA ASN A 107 7.29 -11.48 1.98
C ASN A 107 8.29 -10.56 1.28
N CYS A 108 8.66 -9.48 1.93
CA CYS A 108 9.59 -8.50 1.40
C CYS A 108 11.00 -8.77 1.92
N ARG A 109 11.91 -9.13 1.01
CA ARG A 109 13.32 -9.39 1.36
C ARG A 109 14.16 -8.13 1.41
N SER A 110 13.73 -7.06 0.75
CA SER A 110 14.44 -5.79 0.67
C SER A 110 13.45 -4.66 0.46
N TRP A 111 13.59 -3.56 1.18
CA TRP A 111 12.78 -2.35 1.07
C TRP A 111 13.70 -1.14 1.18
N TYR A 112 13.20 0.06 0.95
CA TYR A 112 13.97 1.26 1.27
C TYR A 112 13.14 2.29 2.00
N TYR A 113 13.80 3.04 2.86
CA TYR A 113 13.25 4.25 3.45
C TYR A 113 13.69 5.45 2.65
N ALA A 114 12.80 6.42 2.51
CA ALA A 114 13.14 7.69 1.90
C ALA A 114 12.35 8.83 2.54
N ASP A 115 12.92 10.01 2.49
CA ASP A 115 12.21 11.23 2.85
C ASP A 115 11.40 11.68 1.65
N VAL A 116 10.11 11.89 1.86
CA VAL A 116 9.16 12.26 0.83
C VAL A 116 8.57 13.62 1.14
N GLU A 117 8.67 14.50 0.16
CA GLU A 117 7.95 15.77 0.12
C GLU A 117 6.86 15.66 -0.94
N PHE A 118 5.62 15.89 -0.54
CA PHE A 118 4.46 15.95 -1.42
C PHE A 118 4.01 17.41 -1.56
N ASN A 119 3.85 17.87 -2.80
CA ASN A 119 3.29 19.17 -3.11
C ASN A 119 2.18 19.02 -4.15
N GLU A 120 1.00 19.53 -3.82
CA GLU A 120 -0.11 19.67 -4.75
C GLU A 120 -0.21 21.13 -5.18
N GLU A 121 -0.07 21.38 -6.48
CA GLU A 121 -0.21 22.71 -7.06
C GLU A 121 -1.69 23.08 -7.20
N LYS A 122 -1.99 24.38 -7.33
CA LYS A 122 -3.38 24.89 -7.46
C LYS A 122 -4.15 24.34 -8.66
N ASN A 123 -3.46 23.82 -9.67
CA ASN A 123 -4.02 23.20 -10.87
C ASN A 123 -4.30 21.69 -10.69
N GLY A 124 -4.05 21.12 -9.51
CA GLY A 124 -4.18 19.70 -9.22
C GLY A 124 -2.97 18.85 -9.65
N LEU A 125 -1.87 19.45 -10.10
CA LEU A 125 -0.63 18.73 -10.36
C LEU A 125 0.02 18.32 -9.03
N CYS A 126 0.14 17.02 -8.83
CA CYS A 126 0.78 16.42 -7.67
C CYS A 126 2.24 16.09 -7.99
N THR A 127 3.17 16.69 -7.25
CA THR A 127 4.61 16.39 -7.35
C THR A 127 5.12 15.70 -6.10
N TRP A 128 6.01 14.73 -6.32
CA TRP A 128 6.64 13.94 -5.28
C TRP A 128 8.15 14.12 -5.38
N CYS A 129 8.79 14.59 -4.32
CA CYS A 129 10.24 14.62 -4.23
C CYS A 129 10.70 13.54 -3.25
N ILE A 130 11.52 12.60 -3.72
CA ILE A 130 12.04 11.48 -2.92
C ILE A 130 13.54 11.68 -2.73
N LYS A 131 13.96 11.87 -1.48
CA LYS A 131 15.35 12.13 -1.06
C LYS A 131 15.83 11.06 -0.06
N ASN A 132 17.14 11.02 0.19
CA ASN A 132 17.75 10.22 1.27
C ASN A 132 17.36 8.73 1.26
N LYS A 133 17.38 8.10 0.08
CA LYS A 133 17.02 6.68 -0.07
C LYS A 133 18.02 5.78 0.66
N VAL A 134 17.54 4.98 1.61
CA VAL A 134 18.32 4.01 2.36
C VAL A 134 17.71 2.62 2.19
N TRP A 135 18.40 1.75 1.46
CA TRP A 135 17.99 0.37 1.27
C TRP A 135 18.25 -0.46 2.51
N GLN A 136 17.32 -1.37 2.79
CA GLN A 136 17.40 -2.39 3.82
C GLN A 136 17.07 -3.75 3.23
N LYS A 137 17.53 -4.79 3.92
CA LYS A 137 17.32 -6.18 3.56
C LYS A 137 17.09 -6.97 4.84
N ALA A 138 16.15 -7.91 4.79
CA ALA A 138 15.94 -8.82 5.91
C ALA A 138 17.22 -9.62 6.19
N VAL A 139 17.56 -9.76 7.48
CA VAL A 139 18.64 -10.65 7.93
C VAL A 139 18.19 -12.09 7.68
N LYS A 140 19.10 -12.91 7.13
CA LYS A 140 18.84 -14.33 6.86
C LYS A 140 18.78 -15.15 8.13
#